data_AF-A0A923RX79-F1
#
_entry.id   AF-A0A923RX79-F1
#
_cell.length_a   1.000
_cell.length_b   1.000
_cell.length_c   1.000
_cell.angle_alpha   90.00
_cell.angle_beta   90.00
_cell.angle_gamma   90.00
#
_symmetry.space_group_name_H-M   'P 1'
#
loop_
_entity.id
_entity.type
_entity.pdbx_description
1 polymer ?
#
loop_
_entity_poly.entity_id
_entity_poly.type
_entity_poly.pdbx_seq_one_letter_code
_entity_poly.pdbx_strand_id
1 'polypeptide(L)'
;MPYQKKTFYRQIFSDYPDAVGFEQYRQMLGLGKNKAYEILQSGKIPYRRNGKKYIIAKMHIIDYLLGSDAETGRENDRNDV
;
A
#
# COMPACT_ATOMS: atom_id res chain seq x y z
N MET A 1 -6.55 -20.96 6.87
CA MET A 1 -7.14 -19.94 7.79
C MET A 1 -6.29 -18.67 7.77
N PRO A 2 -6.52 -17.72 6.85
CA PRO A 2 -5.68 -16.53 6.63
C PRO A 2 -5.81 -15.42 7.70
N TYR A 3 -6.45 -15.69 8.84
CA TYR A 3 -6.81 -14.68 9.83
C TYR A 3 -5.58 -14.13 10.59
N GLN A 4 -4.55 -14.95 10.78
CA GLN A 4 -3.33 -14.55 11.52
C GLN A 4 -2.57 -13.42 10.81
N LYS A 5 -2.37 -13.50 9.48
CA LYS A 5 -1.66 -12.45 8.72
C LYS A 5 -2.41 -11.11 8.78
N LYS A 6 -3.75 -11.12 8.72
CA LYS A 6 -4.55 -9.89 8.74
C LYS A 6 -4.45 -9.16 10.07
N THR A 7 -4.51 -9.88 11.19
CA THR A 7 -4.31 -9.30 12.52
C THR A 7 -2.91 -8.74 12.69
N PHE A 8 -1.89 -9.43 12.19
CA PHE A 8 -0.50 -8.97 12.23
C PHE A 8 -0.31 -7.64 11.49
N TYR A 9 -0.83 -7.49 10.27
CA TYR A 9 -0.75 -6.21 9.55
C TYR A 9 -1.55 -5.10 10.23
N ARG A 10 -2.68 -5.41 10.90
CA ARG A 10 -3.39 -4.42 11.72
C ARG A 10 -2.54 -3.92 12.89
N GLN A 11 -1.71 -4.78 13.47
CA GLN A 11 -0.76 -4.40 14.52
C GLN A 11 0.41 -3.59 13.96
N ILE A 12 1.04 -4.01 12.85
CA ILE A 12 2.15 -3.26 12.23
C ILE A 12 1.72 -1.84 11.85
N PHE A 13 0.50 -1.70 11.33
CA PHE A 13 -0.01 -0.42 10.87
C PHE A 13 -0.91 0.28 11.91
N SER A 14 -0.78 -0.03 13.20
CA SER A 14 -1.57 0.58 14.27
C SER A 14 -1.44 2.11 14.30
N ASP A 15 -0.24 2.61 14.01
CA ASP A 15 0.10 4.03 14.14
C ASP A 15 -0.39 4.87 12.95
N TYR A 16 -0.85 4.21 11.88
CA TYR A 16 -1.48 4.88 10.76
C TYR A 16 -2.98 5.10 11.04
N PRO A 17 -3.56 6.25 10.66
CA PRO A 17 -4.99 6.47 10.76
C PRO A 17 -5.78 5.50 9.86
N ASP A 18 -7.06 5.29 10.15
CA ASP A 18 -7.92 4.40 9.34
C ASP A 18 -8.10 4.88 7.91
N ALA A 19 -8.00 6.19 7.70
CA ALA A 19 -7.97 6.84 6.40
C ALA A 19 -6.60 7.48 6.21
N VAL A 20 -5.83 7.00 5.22
CA VAL A 20 -4.48 7.46 4.95
C VAL A 20 -4.40 8.27 3.65
N GLY A 21 -3.45 9.19 3.61
CA GLY A 21 -3.11 9.96 2.41
C GLY A 21 -2.12 9.22 1.49
N PHE A 22 -1.80 9.83 0.34
CA PHE A 22 -0.87 9.27 -0.65
C PHE A 22 0.52 8.96 -0.08
N GLU A 23 1.12 9.88 0.69
CA GLU A 23 2.47 9.68 1.24
C GLU A 23 2.51 8.55 2.27
N GLN A 24 1.50 8.47 3.14
CA GLN A 24 1.37 7.38 4.11
C GLN A 24 1.13 6.03 3.41
N TYR A 25 0.22 5.99 2.43
CA TYR A 25 -0.01 4.81 1.60
C TYR A 25 1.27 4.27 0.96
N ARG A 26 2.05 5.17 0.33
CA ARG A 26 3.32 4.84 -0.28
C ARG A 26 4.33 4.31 0.74
N GLN A 27 4.41 4.94 1.91
CA GLN A 27 5.30 4.52 2.99
C GLN A 27 4.90 3.15 3.54
N MET A 28 3.61 2.89 3.74
CA MET A 28 3.09 1.59 4.21
C MET A 28 3.44 0.45 3.26
N LEU A 29 3.47 0.71 1.94
CA LEU A 29 3.84 -0.28 0.92
C LEU A 29 5.32 -0.26 0.53
N GLY A 30 6.13 0.65 1.08
CA GLY A 30 7.54 0.81 0.70
C GLY A 30 7.75 1.20 -0.77
N LEU A 31 6.84 1.97 -1.37
CA LEU A 31 6.85 2.28 -2.80
C LEU A 31 7.53 3.61 -3.15
N GLY A 32 8.00 3.70 -4.39
CA GLY A 32 8.30 4.99 -5.03
C GLY A 32 7.02 5.71 -5.47
N LYS A 33 7.09 7.04 -5.69
CA LYS A 33 5.93 7.85 -6.08
C LYS A 33 5.26 7.34 -7.35
N ASN A 34 6.04 7.01 -8.38
CA ASN A 34 5.51 6.56 -9.67
C ASN A 34 4.71 5.25 -9.53
N LYS A 35 5.26 4.25 -8.85
CA LYS A 35 4.60 2.95 -8.62
C LYS A 35 3.35 3.09 -7.74
N ALA A 36 3.41 3.96 -6.73
CA ALA A 36 2.24 4.27 -5.91
C ALA A 36 1.09 4.90 -6.72
N TYR A 37 1.41 5.83 -7.65
CA TYR A 37 0.39 6.37 -8.55
C TYR A 37 -0.15 5.33 -9.52
N GLU A 38 0.72 4.50 -10.11
CA GLU A 38 0.33 3.44 -11.04
C GLU A 38 -0.69 2.49 -10.41
N ILE A 39 -0.46 2.03 -9.18
CA ILE A 39 -1.37 1.11 -8.47
C ILE A 39 -2.74 1.76 -8.20
N LEU A 40 -2.75 3.03 -7.80
CA LEU A 40 -4.02 3.75 -7.59
C LEU A 40 -4.75 3.98 -8.91
N GLN A 41 -4.03 4.37 -9.96
CA GLN A 41 -4.62 4.61 -11.29
C GLN A 41 -5.11 3.32 -11.95
N SER A 42 -4.44 2.20 -11.70
CA SER A 42 -4.87 0.88 -12.19
C SER A 42 -6.08 0.32 -11.44
N GLY A 43 -6.56 1.01 -10.40
CA GLY A 43 -7.72 0.58 -9.60
C GLY A 43 -7.46 -0.65 -8.71
N LYS A 44 -6.20 -1.05 -8.52
CA LYS A 44 -5.83 -2.21 -7.69
C LYS A 44 -6.14 -1.99 -6.20
N ILE A 45 -6.15 -0.73 -5.77
CA ILE A 45 -6.50 -0.34 -4.40
C ILE A 45 -7.61 0.72 -4.48
N PRO A 46 -8.80 0.46 -3.89
CA PRO A 46 -9.86 1.45 -3.83
C PRO A 46 -9.44 2.68 -3.04
N TYR A 47 -9.81 3.85 -3.57
CA TYR A 47 -9.55 5.13 -2.92
C TYR A 47 -10.71 6.11 -3.17
N ARG A 48 -10.78 7.14 -2.35
CA ARG A 48 -11.64 8.31 -2.58
C ARG A 48 -10.79 9.54 -2.88
N ARG A 49 -11.34 10.43 -3.71
CA ARG A 49 -10.79 11.77 -3.93
C ARG A 49 -11.42 12.73 -2.94
N ASN A 50 -10.57 13.52 -2.28
CA ASN A 50 -10.99 14.71 -1.55
C ASN A 50 -10.25 15.91 -2.15
N GLY A 51 -10.87 16.53 -3.16
CA GLY A 51 -10.20 17.48 -4.04
C GLY A 51 -8.97 16.85 -4.71
N LYS A 52 -7.80 17.48 -4.54
CA LYS A 52 -6.52 17.00 -5.09
C LYS A 52 -5.91 15.84 -4.28
N LYS A 53 -6.42 15.55 -3.08
CA LYS A 53 -5.86 14.56 -2.17
C LYS A 53 -6.51 13.18 -2.38
N TYR A 54 -5.70 12.14 -2.24
CA TYR A 54 -6.17 10.77 -2.12
C TYR A 54 -6.49 10.46 -0.66
N ILE A 55 -7.58 9.74 -0.44
CA ILE A 55 -7.97 9.14 0.83
C ILE A 55 -8.13 7.64 0.59
N ILE A 56 -7.33 6.84 1.27
CA ILE A 56 -7.27 5.39 1.09
C ILE A 56 -7.57 4.75 2.44
N ALA A 57 -8.49 3.79 2.49
CA ALA A 57 -8.75 3.07 3.73
C ALA A 57 -7.56 2.15 4.03
N LYS A 58 -7.03 2.20 5.27
CA LYS A 58 -5.96 1.33 5.76
C LYS A 58 -6.25 -0.14 5.48
N MET A 59 -7.51 -0.55 5.60
CA MET A 59 -7.96 -1.90 5.31
C MET A 59 -7.70 -2.32 3.86
N HIS A 60 -7.92 -1.44 2.88
CA HIS A 60 -7.67 -1.77 1.47
C HIS A 60 -6.18 -1.99 1.17
N ILE A 61 -5.30 -1.30 1.89
CA ILE A 61 -3.84 -1.48 1.78
C ILE A 61 -3.45 -2.85 2.35
N ILE A 62 -4.02 -3.21 3.52
CA ILE A 62 -3.80 -4.53 4.14
C ILE A 62 -4.34 -5.64 3.23
N ASP A 63 -5.54 -5.48 2.68
CA ASP A 63 -6.15 -6.46 1.79
C ASP A 63 -5.30 -6.63 0.51
N TYR A 64 -4.75 -5.53 -0.03
CA TYR A 64 -3.79 -5.58 -1.14
C TYR A 64 -2.54 -6.39 -0.80
N LEU A 65 -1.91 -6.14 0.35
CA LEU A 65 -0.73 -6.89 0.81
C LEU A 65 -1.01 -8.39 0.99
N LEU A 66 -2.19 -8.73 1.51
CA LEU A 66 -2.61 -10.12 1.70
C LEU A 66 -2.98 -10.83 0.39
N GLY A 67 -3.45 -10.09 -0.62
CA GLY A 67 -3.74 -10.60 -1.95
C GLY A 67 -2.53 -10.69 -2.88
N SER A 68 -1.38 -10.12 -2.48
CA SER A 68 -0.15 -10.02 -3.28
C SER A 68 0.80 -11.22 -3.11
N ASP A 69 0.31 -12.39 -2.71
CA ASP A 69 1.12 -13.60 -2.48
C ASP A 69 1.76 -14.18 -3.79
N ALA A 70 1.78 -13.46 -4.93
CA ALA A 70 2.16 -14.01 -6.25
C ALA A 70 3.14 -13.19 -7.13
N GLU A 71 3.68 -12.04 -6.72
CA GLU A 71 4.72 -11.35 -7.53
C GLU A 71 6.00 -11.09 -6.73
N THR A 72 6.78 -12.16 -6.60
CA THR A 72 8.16 -12.16 -6.10
C THR A 72 9.06 -11.34 -7.02
N GLY A 73 9.69 -10.30 -6.46
CA GLY A 73 11.05 -9.84 -6.80
C GLY A 73 11.27 -9.08 -8.11
N ARG A 74 11.68 -7.81 -7.99
CA ARG A 74 12.92 -7.32 -8.59
C ARG A 74 13.58 -6.32 -7.65
N GLU A 75 14.73 -6.71 -7.11
CA GLU A 75 15.77 -5.78 -6.66
C GLU A 75 16.07 -4.83 -7.82
N ASN A 76 15.97 -3.52 -7.58
CA ASN A 76 16.71 -2.59 -8.40
C ASN A 76 18.06 -2.41 -7.69
N ASP A 77 19.04 -3.15 -8.19
CA ASP A 77 20.45 -2.81 -8.07
C ASP A 77 20.62 -1.29 -8.20
N ARG A 78 21.00 -0.67 -7.09
CA ARG A 78 21.72 0.59 -7.13
C ARG A 78 23.20 0.21 -7.22
N ASN A 79 23.81 0.40 -8.39
CA ASN A 79 24.87 1.41 -8.56
C ASN A 79 25.49 1.29 -9.97
N ASP A 80 25.18 2.30 -10.79
CA ASP A 80 26.01 2.73 -11.92
C ASP A 80 26.79 3.95 -11.38
N VAL A 81 28.06 3.76 -10.98
CA VAL A 81 29.23 4.65 -11.09
C VAL A 81 30.48 3.81 -10.82
#